data_AF-A0A896WCY8-F1
#
_entry.id   AF-A0A896WCY8-F1
#
_cell.length_a   1.000
_cell.length_b   1.000
_cell.length_c   1.000
_cell.angle_alpha   90.00
_cell.angle_beta   90.00
_cell.angle_gamma   90.00
#
_symmetry.space_group_name_H-M   'P 1'
#
loop_
_entity.id
_entity.type
_entity.pdbx_description
1 polymer ?
#
loop_
_entity_poly.entity_id
_entity_poly.type
_entity_poly.pdbx_seq_one_letter_code
_entity_poly.pdbx_strand_id
1 'polypeptide(L)'
;MHQRQWLLKPWTRNEHKAFLKGLKAVGKGKWKNISKNFVKTKTPTQVASHAQKHFNHRHGSYNKKNRTSVFDMKLDENDNL
;
A
#
# COMPACT_ATOMS: atom_id res chain seq x y z
N MET A 1 -16.85 13.09 -13.52
CA MET A 1 -16.99 11.61 -13.49
C MET A 1 -15.67 10.98 -13.09
N HIS A 2 -15.55 10.48 -11.86
CA HIS A 2 -14.39 9.66 -11.48
C HIS A 2 -14.92 8.32 -11.00
N GLN A 3 -14.94 7.35 -11.90
CA GLN A 3 -15.37 6.00 -11.59
C GLN A 3 -14.40 5.43 -10.54
N ARG A 4 -14.85 5.36 -9.29
CA ARG A 4 -14.19 4.59 -8.23
C ARG A 4 -14.52 3.12 -8.47
N GLN A 5 -13.97 2.58 -9.55
CA GLN A 5 -14.02 1.14 -9.78
C GLN A 5 -13.10 0.50 -8.74
N TRP A 6 -13.69 -0.19 -7.77
CA TRP A 6 -13.02 -1.11 -6.85
C TRP A 6 -12.46 -2.35 -7.59
N LEU A 7 -11.89 -2.18 -8.78
CA LEU A 7 -11.21 -3.23 -9.51
C LEU A 7 -9.76 -3.26 -9.01
N LEU A 8 -9.54 -3.95 -7.89
CA LEU A 8 -8.22 -4.37 -7.46
C LEU A 8 -7.66 -5.35 -8.50
N LYS A 9 -7.22 -4.83 -9.66
CA LYS A 9 -6.49 -5.63 -10.65
C LYS A 9 -5.22 -6.11 -9.96
N PRO A 10 -5.09 -7.42 -9.69
CA PRO A 10 -3.97 -7.94 -8.94
C PRO A 10 -2.67 -7.58 -9.68
N TRP A 11 -1.63 -7.25 -8.90
CA TRP A 11 -0.31 -7.01 -9.46
C TRP A 11 0.21 -8.31 -10.07
N THR A 12 0.33 -8.33 -11.38
CA THR A 12 0.92 -9.48 -12.06
C THR A 12 2.43 -9.50 -11.86
N ARG A 13 3.04 -10.68 -12.00
CA ARG A 13 4.50 -10.85 -11.84
C ARG A 13 5.28 -9.96 -12.81
N ASN A 14 4.77 -9.77 -14.03
CA ASN A 14 5.39 -8.92 -15.05
C ASN A 14 5.30 -7.42 -14.68
N GLU A 15 4.14 -6.96 -14.22
CA GLU A 15 3.97 -5.59 -13.72
C GLU A 15 4.88 -5.32 -12.51
N HIS A 16 5.00 -6.30 -11.61
CA HIS A 16 5.90 -6.18 -10.47
C HIS A 16 7.38 -6.13 -10.88
N LYS A 17 7.81 -6.95 -11.84
CA LYS A 17 9.17 -6.87 -12.40
C LYS A 17 9.44 -5.50 -13.03
N ALA A 18 8.47 -4.95 -13.78
CA ALA A 18 8.59 -3.62 -14.36
C ALA A 18 8.69 -2.52 -13.28
N PHE A 19 7.91 -2.62 -12.21
CA PHE A 19 8.02 -1.74 -11.04
C PHE A 19 9.43 -1.78 -10.41
N LEU A 20 10.00 -2.98 -10.19
CA LEU A 20 11.36 -3.12 -9.66
C LEU A 20 12.42 -2.55 -10.61
N LYS A 21 12.25 -2.74 -11.92
CA LYS A 21 13.14 -2.14 -12.94
C LYS A 21 13.05 -0.61 -12.91
N GLY A 22 11.85 -0.06 -12.79
CA GLY A 22 11.63 1.38 -12.67
C GLY A 22 12.22 1.97 -11.38
N LEU A 23 12.11 1.24 -10.26
CA LEU A 23 12.77 1.58 -9.01
C LEU A 23 14.29 1.64 -9.16
N LYS A 24 14.90 0.66 -9.84
CA LYS A 24 16.36 0.63 -10.07
C LYS A 24 16.82 1.75 -11.02
N ALA A 25 16.01 2.09 -12.02
CA ALA A 25 16.38 3.07 -13.05
C ALA A 25 16.16 4.53 -12.60
N VAL A 26 15.08 4.82 -11.88
CA VAL A 26 14.67 6.21 -11.55
C VAL A 26 14.89 6.53 -10.07
N GLY A 27 14.88 5.52 -9.20
CA GLY A 27 14.95 5.70 -7.75
C GLY A 27 13.58 5.79 -7.07
N LYS A 28 13.59 5.75 -5.73
CA LYS A 28 12.40 5.85 -4.87
C LYS A 28 11.79 7.26 -4.97
N GLY A 29 10.46 7.38 -4.93
CA GLY A 29 9.75 8.66 -4.86
C GLY A 29 9.25 9.21 -6.21
N LYS A 30 9.86 8.83 -7.34
CA LYS A 30 9.41 9.27 -8.68
C LYS A 30 8.32 8.36 -9.27
N TRP A 31 7.24 8.14 -8.51
CA TRP A 31 6.14 7.21 -8.86
C TRP A 31 5.44 7.55 -10.18
N LYS A 32 5.29 8.85 -10.47
CA LYS A 32 4.70 9.33 -11.72
C LYS A 32 5.52 8.89 -12.94
N ASN A 33 6.85 8.94 -12.84
CA ASN A 33 7.75 8.52 -13.91
C ASN A 33 7.77 7.00 -14.06
N ILE A 34 7.72 6.27 -12.94
CA ILE A 34 7.64 4.80 -12.92
C ILE A 34 6.34 4.32 -13.57
N SER A 35 5.20 4.94 -13.25
CA SER A 35 3.91 4.63 -13.87
C SER A 35 3.92 4.89 -15.38
N LYS A 36 4.41 6.07 -15.82
CA LYS A 36 4.41 6.40 -17.25
C LYS A 36 5.36 5.56 -18.11
N ASN A 37 6.56 5.27 -17.62
CA ASN A 37 7.58 4.58 -18.44
C ASN A 37 7.60 3.06 -18.25
N PHE A 38 7.28 2.56 -17.05
CA PHE A 38 7.46 1.13 -16.73
C PHE A 38 6.14 0.41 -16.50
N VAL A 39 5.19 1.01 -15.79
CA VAL A 39 3.92 0.37 -15.42
C VAL A 39 2.74 1.16 -15.99
N LYS A 40 2.65 1.18 -17.33
CA LYS A 40 1.62 1.93 -18.08
C LYS A 40 0.18 1.52 -17.73
N THR A 41 0.00 0.32 -17.17
CA THR A 41 -1.29 -0.27 -16.79
C THR A 41 -1.78 0.17 -15.40
N LYS A 42 -0.94 0.87 -14.61
CA LYS A 42 -1.26 1.30 -13.25
C LYS A 42 -1.07 2.80 -13.13
N THR A 43 -1.96 3.47 -12.40
CA THR A 43 -1.87 4.90 -12.17
C THR A 43 -0.75 5.23 -11.17
N PRO A 44 -0.21 6.46 -11.18
CA PRO A 44 0.82 6.88 -10.23
C PRO A 44 0.43 6.64 -8.77
N THR A 45 -0.85 6.82 -8.42
CA THR A 45 -1.41 6.55 -7.08
C THR A 45 -1.38 5.07 -6.74
N GLN A 46 -1.73 4.18 -7.68
CA GLN A 46 -1.62 2.73 -7.48
C GLN A 46 -0.16 2.29 -7.31
N VAL A 47 0.76 2.87 -8.08
CA VAL A 47 2.20 2.62 -7.95
C VAL A 47 2.72 3.07 -6.59
N ALA A 48 2.30 4.24 -6.10
CA ALA A 48 2.67 4.74 -4.77
C ALA A 48 2.13 3.84 -3.65
N SER A 49 0.86 3.42 -3.73
CA SER A 49 0.24 2.49 -2.78
C SER A 49 0.95 1.12 -2.78
N HIS A 50 1.29 0.60 -3.96
CA HIS A 50 2.05 -0.65 -4.08
C HIS A 50 3.46 -0.52 -3.52
N ALA A 51 4.14 0.59 -3.77
CA ALA A 51 5.44 0.89 -3.20
C ALA A 51 5.36 0.91 -1.67
N GLN A 52 4.38 1.61 -1.10
CA GLN A 52 4.15 1.65 0.34
C GLN A 52 3.96 0.24 0.92
N LYS A 53 3.07 -0.58 0.35
CA LYS A 53 2.85 -1.97 0.79
C LYS A 53 4.13 -2.80 0.66
N HIS A 54 4.84 -2.69 -0.45
CA HIS A 54 6.07 -3.43 -0.73
C HIS A 54 7.20 -3.08 0.25
N PHE A 55 7.35 -1.80 0.61
CA PHE A 55 8.34 -1.38 1.60
C PHE A 55 7.94 -1.76 3.03
N ASN A 56 6.67 -1.59 3.39
CA ASN A 56 6.18 -1.96 4.73
C ASN A 56 6.34 -3.47 5.01
N HIS A 57 6.23 -4.33 3.99
CA HIS A 57 6.52 -5.77 4.14
C HIS A 57 8.00 -6.07 4.34
N ARG A 58 8.92 -5.26 3.80
CA ARG A 58 10.38 -5.48 3.98
C ARG A 58 10.92 -4.99 5.32
N HIS A 59 10.24 -4.08 6.00
CA HIS A 59 10.69 -3.50 7.27
C HIS A 59 10.21 -4.27 8.52
N GLY A 60 9.67 -5.48 8.38
CA GLY A 60 9.37 -6.35 9.54
C GLY A 60 8.20 -5.89 10.42
N SER A 61 7.37 -4.95 9.98
CA SER A 61 6.17 -4.54 10.72
C SER A 61 4.95 -5.42 10.41
N TYR A 62 5.15 -6.74 10.36
CA TYR A 62 4.07 -7.70 10.65
C TYR A 62 3.94 -7.90 12.19
N ASN A 63 4.53 -7.03 13.00
CA ASN A 63 4.22 -6.99 14.43
C ASN A 63 2.86 -6.31 14.64
N LYS A 64 1.81 -7.14 14.61
CA LYS A 64 0.72 -7.18 15.58
C LYS A 64 0.25 -5.81 16.08
N LYS A 65 -0.31 -4.99 15.20
CA LYS A 65 -1.33 -4.03 15.66
C LYS A 65 -2.66 -4.75 15.55
N ASN A 66 -2.97 -5.53 16.60
CA ASN A 66 -4.36 -5.75 16.99
C ASN A 66 -5.02 -4.38 16.96
N ARG A 67 -5.76 -4.09 15.90
CA ARG A 67 -6.74 -3.02 15.94
C ARG A 67 -7.82 -3.56 16.85
N THR A 68 -7.69 -3.33 18.16
CA THR A 68 -8.88 -3.34 18.99
C THR A 68 -9.87 -2.40 18.30
N SER A 69 -11.07 -2.92 18.06
CA SER A 69 -12.13 -2.14 17.48
C SER A 69 -12.34 -0.89 18.34
N VAL A 70 -12.63 0.26 17.74
CA VAL A 70 -13.14 1.43 18.50
C VAL A 70 -14.38 1.03 19.32
N PHE A 71 -15.10 -0.02 18.88
CA PHE A 71 -16.28 -0.56 19.55
C PHE A 71 -15.97 -1.66 20.59
N ASP A 72 -14.70 -2.04 20.80
CA ASP A 72 -14.29 -3.06 21.79
C ASP A 72 -13.79 -2.46 23.12
N MET A 73 -13.97 -1.16 23.36
CA MET A 73 -13.76 -0.60 24.70
C MET A 73 -14.90 -1.06 25.62
N LYS A 74 -14.70 -2.20 26.29
CA LYS A 74 -15.48 -2.55 27.48
C LYS A 74 -15.19 -1.48 28.54
N LEU A 75 -16.21 -0.68 28.86
CA LEU A 75 -16.25 0.02 30.14
C LEU A 75 -16.41 -1.07 31.20
N ASP A 76 -15.31 -1.38 31.88
CA ASP A 76 -15.41 -2.10 33.15
C ASP A 76 -15.76 -1.05 34.21
N GLU A 77 -16.92 -1.22 34.82
CA GLU A 77 -17.45 -0.35 35.88
C GLU A 77 -16.83 -0.73 37.23
N ASN A 78 -16.55 0.29 38.05
CA ASN A 78 -16.21 0.26 39.49
C ASN A 78 -14.74 0.04 39.89
N ASP A 79 -14.13 1.09 40.48
CA ASP A 79 -13.51 1.01 41.82
C ASP A 79 -13.19 2.42 42.36
N ASN A 80 -14.12 2.94 43.19
CA ASN A 80 -13.92 3.65 44.45
C ASN A 80 -12.78 4.70 44.60
N LEU A 81 -13.09 5.99 44.45
CA LEU A 81 -12.79 7.05 45.43
C LEU A 81 -13.68 8.29 45.22
#